data_AF-A0A1L0BH26-F1
#
_entry.id   AF-A0A1L0BH26-F1
#
_cell.length_a   1.000
_cell.length_b   1.000
_cell.length_c   1.000
_cell.angle_alpha   90.00
_cell.angle_beta   90.00
_cell.angle_gamma   90.00
#
_symmetry.space_group_name_H-M   'P 1'
#
loop_
_entity.id
_entity.type
_entity.pdbx_description
1 polymer ?
#
loop_
_entity_poly.entity_id
_entity_poly.type
_entity_poly.pdbx_seq_one_letter_code
_entity_poly.pdbx_strand_id
1 'polypeptide(L)'
;MSLLRLSHHVRTFIRSIRITTWNESEIITDRKSRFQARHTDLLDVNDIPDIINQFLAQHKNIAKSASHPHILAWRIGTPSQDSSENDGTRQRTRKSGKNDNKNQTKNENKHSSSTQSLSTAPITLQYTNIVQGFKDNGEKGAGAKLLEHMVQQNVINKLFIVTRWYGGSPIGSSRFRHISNAAFDSLRKANTNRSN
;
A
#
# COMPACT_ATOMS: atom_id res chain seq x y z
N MET A 1 -35.07 -41.33 -26.09
CA MET A 1 -33.90 -40.84 -25.34
C MET A 1 -33.60 -39.41 -25.76
N SER A 2 -33.91 -38.41 -24.94
CA SER A 2 -33.30 -37.08 -25.05
C SER A 2 -33.35 -36.40 -23.69
N LEU A 3 -32.18 -36.25 -23.08
CA LEU A 3 -31.96 -35.59 -21.79
C LEU A 3 -31.90 -34.07 -22.03
N LEU A 4 -32.88 -33.32 -21.51
CA LEU A 4 -32.77 -31.87 -21.38
C LEU A 4 -31.74 -31.53 -20.28
N ARG A 5 -30.62 -30.93 -20.69
CA ARG A 5 -29.64 -30.34 -19.75
C ARG A 5 -30.24 -29.09 -19.12
N LEU A 6 -30.47 -29.13 -17.81
CA LEU A 6 -30.86 -28.00 -16.97
C LEU A 6 -29.64 -27.07 -16.81
N SER A 7 -29.59 -25.95 -17.53
CA SER A 7 -28.55 -24.92 -17.34
C SER A 7 -28.71 -24.26 -15.97
N HIS A 8 -27.87 -24.65 -15.01
CA HIS A 8 -27.77 -23.99 -13.72
C HIS A 8 -27.16 -22.60 -13.93
N HIS A 9 -28.01 -21.57 -13.96
CA HIS A 9 -27.57 -20.19 -13.81
C HIS A 9 -27.09 -20.01 -12.37
N VAL A 10 -25.78 -20.10 -12.16
CA VAL A 10 -25.14 -19.62 -10.94
C VAL A 10 -25.34 -18.11 -10.91
N ARG A 11 -26.25 -17.62 -10.06
CA ARG A 11 -26.35 -16.20 -9.73
C ARG A 11 -25.12 -15.84 -8.91
N THR A 12 -24.03 -15.52 -9.59
CA THR A 12 -22.86 -14.91 -8.94
C THR A 12 -23.31 -13.57 -8.37
N PHE A 13 -23.29 -13.44 -7.05
CA PHE A 13 -23.49 -12.17 -6.38
C PHE A 13 -22.30 -11.28 -6.76
N ILE A 14 -22.46 -10.42 -7.76
CA ILE A 14 -21.39 -9.50 -8.19
C ILE A 14 -21.17 -8.52 -7.04
N ARG A 15 -20.02 -8.64 -6.37
CA ARG A 15 -19.55 -7.66 -5.40
C ARG A 15 -19.32 -6.35 -6.14
N SER A 16 -20.29 -5.43 -6.10
CA SER A 16 -20.21 -4.16 -6.81
C SER A 16 -19.34 -3.18 -6.03
N ILE A 17 -18.13 -2.93 -6.53
CA ILE A 17 -17.27 -1.84 -6.03
C ILE A 17 -17.83 -0.53 -6.58
N ARG A 18 -17.97 0.47 -5.71
CA ARG A 18 -18.44 1.80 -6.11
C ARG A 18 -17.56 2.87 -5.49
N ILE A 19 -16.61 3.36 -6.27
CA ILE A 19 -15.78 4.51 -5.91
C ILE A 19 -16.54 5.80 -6.24
N THR A 20 -16.92 6.56 -5.22
CA THR A 20 -17.59 7.86 -5.39
C THR A 20 -16.60 9.01 -5.44
N THR A 21 -15.47 8.86 -4.76
CA THR A 21 -14.46 9.92 -4.61
C THR A 21 -13.08 9.33 -4.87
N TRP A 22 -12.30 10.02 -5.71
CA TRP A 22 -10.93 9.66 -6.01
C TRP A 22 -9.97 10.56 -5.24
N ASN A 23 -8.91 9.97 -4.70
CA ASN A 23 -7.81 10.74 -4.14
C ASN A 23 -6.91 11.19 -5.28
N GLU A 24 -6.91 12.47 -5.61
CA GLU A 24 -6.23 12.99 -6.80
C GLU A 24 -4.98 13.82 -6.46
N SER A 25 -3.96 13.73 -7.32
CA SER A 25 -2.81 14.63 -7.31
C SER A 25 -3.13 15.97 -7.96
N GLU A 26 -2.28 16.97 -7.71
CA GLU A 26 -2.15 18.10 -8.64
C GLU A 26 -1.72 17.61 -10.03
N ILE A 27 -2.01 18.42 -11.04
CA ILE A 27 -1.53 18.18 -12.40
C ILE A 27 -0.12 18.72 -12.54
N ILE A 28 0.84 17.81 -12.71
CA ILE A 28 2.23 18.17 -13.01
C ILE A 28 2.35 18.44 -14.51
N THR A 29 3.05 19.51 -14.89
CA THR A 29 3.30 19.86 -16.30
C THR A 29 4.81 20.03 -16.56
N ASP A 30 5.33 19.39 -17.61
CA ASP A 30 6.72 19.52 -18.09
C ASP A 30 6.70 19.49 -19.62
N ARG A 31 7.18 20.56 -20.27
CA ARG A 31 7.21 20.70 -21.73
C ARG A 31 5.89 20.28 -22.38
N LYS A 32 4.80 20.88 -21.87
CA LYS A 32 3.39 20.63 -22.25
C LYS A 32 2.87 19.21 -21.97
N SER A 33 3.72 18.26 -21.58
CA SER A 33 3.27 16.95 -21.12
C SER A 33 2.65 17.12 -19.74
N ARG A 34 1.52 16.47 -19.50
CA ARG A 34 0.79 16.57 -18.22
C ARG A 34 0.70 15.20 -17.56
N PHE A 35 0.68 15.21 -16.23
CA PHE A 35 0.62 14.01 -15.40
C PHE A 35 -0.34 14.26 -14.25
N GLN A 36 -1.26 13.32 -14.02
CA GLN A 36 -2.12 13.33 -12.86
C GLN A 36 -2.29 11.90 -12.38
N ALA A 37 -2.23 11.68 -11.08
CA ALA A 37 -2.50 10.39 -10.49
C ALA A 37 -3.78 10.41 -9.67
N ARG A 38 -4.39 9.25 -9.59
CA ARG A 38 -5.43 8.90 -8.64
C ARG A 38 -5.02 7.64 -7.89
N HIS A 39 -5.49 7.51 -6.66
CA HIS A 39 -5.38 6.26 -5.93
C HIS A 39 -6.65 5.91 -5.18
N THR A 40 -6.81 4.62 -4.94
CA THR A 40 -7.88 4.04 -4.12
C THR A 40 -7.31 2.94 -3.24
N ASP A 41 -8.03 2.62 -2.17
CA ASP A 41 -7.77 1.43 -1.38
C ASP A 41 -8.02 0.18 -2.24
N LEU A 42 -7.18 -0.83 -2.05
CA LEU A 42 -7.28 -2.10 -2.76
C LEU A 42 -6.99 -3.25 -1.79
N LEU A 43 -7.96 -4.14 -1.62
CA LEU A 43 -7.86 -5.29 -0.70
C LEU A 43 -7.92 -6.64 -1.44
N ASP A 44 -8.40 -6.66 -2.68
CA ASP A 44 -8.41 -7.82 -3.55
C ASP A 44 -7.90 -7.41 -4.94
N VAL A 45 -7.03 -8.21 -5.55
CA VAL A 45 -6.52 -7.95 -6.90
C VAL A 45 -7.59 -8.15 -7.98
N ASN A 46 -8.61 -8.95 -7.69
CA ASN A 46 -9.71 -9.23 -8.62
C ASN A 46 -10.62 -8.02 -8.82
N ASP A 47 -10.52 -7.03 -7.94
CA ASP A 47 -11.26 -5.77 -7.98
C ASP A 47 -10.71 -4.79 -9.04
N ILE A 48 -9.44 -4.96 -9.46
CA ILE A 48 -8.75 -4.02 -10.35
C ILE A 48 -9.51 -3.79 -11.67
N PRO A 49 -9.98 -4.81 -12.41
CA PRO A 49 -10.70 -4.60 -13.67
C PRO A 49 -11.93 -3.70 -13.52
N ASP A 50 -12.73 -3.92 -12.47
CA ASP A 50 -13.94 -3.14 -12.21
C ASP A 50 -13.62 -1.71 -11.80
N ILE A 51 -12.58 -1.53 -10.98
CA ILE A 51 -12.07 -0.21 -10.60
C ILE A 51 -11.61 0.58 -11.84
N ILE A 52 -10.91 -0.05 -12.78
CA ILE A 52 -10.47 0.61 -14.03
C ILE A 52 -11.65 0.94 -14.95
N ASN A 53 -12.60 0.02 -15.09
CA ASN A 53 -13.81 0.27 -15.88
C ASN A 53 -14.60 1.45 -15.31
N GLN A 54 -14.77 1.48 -13.99
CA GLN A 54 -15.43 2.59 -13.31
C GLN A 54 -14.66 3.90 -13.49
N PHE A 55 -13.32 3.88 -13.31
CA PHE A 55 -12.46 5.05 -13.52
C PHE A 55 -12.66 5.66 -14.92
N LEU A 56 -12.62 4.84 -15.97
CA LEU A 56 -12.76 5.30 -17.35
C LEU A 56 -14.18 5.79 -17.67
N ALA A 57 -15.20 5.14 -17.11
CA ALA A 57 -16.59 5.56 -17.27
C ALA A 57 -16.84 6.95 -16.64
N GLN A 58 -16.22 7.22 -15.49
CA GLN A 58 -16.31 8.49 -14.78
C GLN A 58 -15.44 9.59 -15.42
N HIS A 59 -14.31 9.23 -16.03
CA HIS A 59 -13.35 10.17 -16.62
C HIS A 59 -13.27 10.04 -18.14
N LYS A 60 -14.41 10.20 -18.83
CA LYS A 60 -14.50 10.06 -20.30
C LYS A 60 -13.49 10.92 -21.06
N ASN A 61 -13.16 12.10 -20.55
CA ASN A 61 -12.16 12.98 -21.15
C ASN A 61 -10.74 12.39 -21.08
N ILE A 62 -10.41 11.68 -20.00
CA ILE A 62 -9.12 10.97 -19.88
C ILE A 62 -9.07 9.85 -20.92
N ALA A 63 -10.10 9.00 -20.99
CA ALA A 63 -10.16 7.88 -21.92
C ALA A 63 -10.00 8.32 -23.39
N LYS A 64 -10.50 9.51 -23.74
CA LYS A 64 -10.45 10.04 -25.11
C LYS A 64 -9.16 10.79 -25.45
N SER A 65 -8.55 11.47 -24.49
CA SER A 65 -7.50 12.47 -24.78
C SER A 65 -6.13 12.15 -24.20
N ALA A 66 -6.05 11.27 -23.20
CA ALA A 66 -4.76 10.92 -22.61
C ALA A 66 -4.00 9.95 -23.52
N SER A 67 -2.71 10.20 -23.69
CA SER A 67 -1.83 9.30 -24.44
C SER A 67 -1.67 7.97 -23.71
N HIS A 68 -1.61 8.01 -22.37
CA HIS A 68 -1.63 6.83 -21.50
C HIS A 68 -2.65 7.07 -20.38
N PRO A 69 -3.88 6.57 -20.50
CA PRO A 69 -4.97 6.93 -19.60
C PRO A 69 -4.82 6.35 -18.18
N HIS A 70 -4.22 5.17 -18.05
CA HIS A 70 -4.20 4.43 -16.78
C HIS A 70 -2.92 3.59 -16.61
N ILE A 71 -1.77 4.19 -16.32
CA ILE A 71 -0.58 3.46 -15.89
C ILE A 71 -0.79 2.96 -14.46
N LEU A 72 -0.60 1.66 -14.20
CA LEU A 72 -1.00 1.03 -12.94
C LEU A 72 0.18 0.49 -12.14
N ALA A 73 0.07 0.59 -10.83
CA ALA A 73 0.85 -0.20 -9.88
C ALA A 73 0.00 -0.45 -8.62
N TRP A 74 0.15 -1.63 -8.02
CA TRP A 74 -0.58 -1.99 -6.81
C TRP A 74 0.26 -2.88 -5.90
N ARG A 75 -0.07 -2.82 -4.60
CA ARG A 75 0.47 -3.70 -3.55
C ARG A 75 -0.66 -3.97 -2.55
N ILE A 76 -0.86 -5.23 -2.18
CA ILE A 76 -1.85 -5.68 -1.19
C ILE A 76 -1.13 -6.60 -0.20
N GLY A 77 -1.47 -6.53 1.07
CA GLY A 77 -0.93 -7.40 2.11
C GLY A 77 -1.85 -7.53 3.31
N THR A 78 -1.64 -8.60 4.08
CA THR A 78 -2.33 -8.83 5.36
C THR A 78 -1.51 -8.25 6.51
N PRO A 79 -2.08 -7.41 7.39
CA PRO A 79 -1.36 -6.92 8.56
C PRO A 79 -0.86 -8.09 9.42
N SER A 80 0.42 -8.06 9.80
CA SER A 80 0.97 -9.00 10.78
C SER A 80 0.33 -8.69 12.13
N GLN A 81 -0.40 -9.64 12.72
CA GLN A 81 -0.81 -9.54 14.12
C GLN A 81 0.43 -9.78 14.97
N ASP A 82 0.92 -8.76 15.68
CA ASP A 82 1.93 -8.99 16.72
C ASP A 82 1.25 -9.79 17.83
N SER A 83 1.59 -11.08 17.93
CA SER A 83 1.17 -11.93 19.02
C SER A 83 1.90 -11.52 20.30
N SER A 84 1.42 -10.48 20.98
CA SER A 84 1.75 -10.19 22.36
C SER A 84 0.69 -10.79 23.30
N GLU A 85 0.54 -12.12 23.28
CA GLU A 85 -0.08 -12.87 24.38
C GLU A 85 1.02 -13.68 25.07
N ASN A 86 1.53 -13.13 26.17
CA ASN A 86 2.48 -13.78 27.07
C ASN A 86 1.66 -14.52 28.14
N ASP A 87 1.05 -15.67 27.79
CA ASP A 87 0.47 -16.57 28.81
C ASP A 87 1.58 -17.43 29.41
N GLY A 88 2.23 -16.87 30.43
CA GLY A 88 3.21 -17.56 31.24
C GLY A 88 2.54 -18.57 32.18
N THR A 89 2.13 -19.74 31.68
CA THR A 89 1.83 -20.88 32.55
C THR A 89 3.14 -21.47 33.08
N ARG A 90 3.54 -21.00 34.26
CA ARG A 90 4.67 -21.51 35.05
C ARG A 90 4.45 -22.98 35.43
N GLN A 91 5.11 -23.91 34.74
CA GLN A 91 5.31 -25.26 35.26
C GLN A 91 6.53 -25.29 36.18
N ARG A 92 6.27 -25.42 37.49
CA ARG A 92 7.28 -25.64 38.53
C ARG A 92 7.84 -27.06 38.42
N THR A 93 9.11 -27.19 38.03
CA THR A 93 9.92 -28.37 38.36
C THR A 93 10.95 -28.01 39.42
N ARG A 94 10.78 -28.61 40.60
CA ARG A 94 11.73 -28.56 41.72
C ARG A 94 12.97 -29.37 41.36
N LYS A 95 14.18 -28.82 41.55
CA LYS A 95 15.31 -29.64 42.03
C LYS A 95 16.35 -28.83 42.80
N SER A 96 16.79 -29.48 43.87
CA SER A 96 17.74 -29.09 44.90
C SER A 96 19.17 -28.96 44.38
N GLY A 97 19.94 -28.04 44.96
CA GLY A 97 21.38 -27.89 44.70
C GLY A 97 22.01 -26.85 45.62
N LYS A 98 22.59 -27.35 46.72
CA LYS A 98 23.36 -26.65 47.75
C LYS A 98 24.71 -26.18 47.20
N ASN A 99 25.17 -24.98 47.54
CA ASN A 99 26.56 -24.73 47.97
C ASN A 99 26.81 -23.30 48.44
N ASP A 100 27.58 -23.23 49.52
CA ASP A 100 28.07 -22.07 50.25
C ASP A 100 29.20 -21.35 49.49
N ASN A 101 29.28 -20.02 49.55
CA ASN A 101 30.41 -19.33 50.20
C ASN A 101 30.28 -17.80 50.30
N LYS A 102 30.91 -17.31 51.37
CA LYS A 102 31.12 -15.95 51.89
C LYS A 102 31.92 -15.03 50.95
N ASN A 103 31.59 -13.74 50.85
CA ASN A 103 32.39 -12.65 51.48
C ASN A 103 31.80 -11.23 51.30
N GLN A 104 32.06 -10.41 52.32
CA GLN A 104 31.70 -8.99 52.50
C GLN A 104 32.37 -8.06 51.48
N THR A 105 31.72 -6.95 51.10
CA THR A 105 32.05 -5.59 51.61
C THR A 105 31.14 -4.48 51.05
N LYS A 106 31.02 -3.44 51.87
CA LYS A 106 30.35 -2.14 51.76
C LYS A 106 30.45 -1.45 50.40
N ASN A 107 29.39 -0.75 49.98
CA ASN A 107 29.46 0.70 49.75
C ASN A 107 28.09 1.35 49.49
N GLU A 108 28.00 2.60 49.94
CA GLU A 108 26.84 3.46 50.04
C GLU A 108 26.47 4.19 48.72
N ASN A 109 25.20 4.56 48.63
CA ASN A 109 24.60 5.70 47.94
C ASN A 109 24.96 6.01 46.47
N LYS A 110 23.95 5.94 45.61
CA LYS A 110 23.48 7.11 44.84
C LYS A 110 22.12 6.86 44.19
N HIS A 111 21.18 7.76 44.51
CA HIS A 111 19.97 8.00 43.72
C HIS A 111 20.34 8.14 42.25
N SER A 112 19.83 7.22 41.43
CA SER A 112 19.60 7.47 40.02
C SER A 112 18.22 6.90 39.73
N SER A 113 17.24 7.81 39.75
CA SER A 113 15.90 7.59 39.26
C SER A 113 16.00 7.20 37.79
N SER A 114 16.21 5.92 37.53
CA SER A 114 16.16 5.33 36.20
C SER A 114 14.70 5.20 35.82
N THR A 115 14.10 6.32 35.42
CA THR A 115 12.95 6.27 34.53
C THR A 115 13.46 5.60 33.25
N GLN A 116 13.26 4.28 33.14
CA GLN A 116 13.39 3.56 31.88
C GLN A 116 12.42 4.24 30.91
N SER A 117 12.94 5.14 30.09
CA SER A 117 12.24 5.63 28.92
C SER A 117 12.05 4.43 27.99
N LEU A 118 10.85 3.85 28.03
CA LEU A 118 10.37 2.95 27.00
C LEU A 118 10.62 3.66 25.66
N SER A 119 11.54 3.12 24.87
CA SER A 119 11.79 3.58 23.52
C SER A 119 10.56 3.24 22.69
N THR A 120 9.56 4.13 22.67
CA THR A 120 8.41 3.99 21.79
C THR A 120 8.86 4.35 20.38
N ALA A 121 9.67 3.49 19.76
CA ALA A 121 9.79 3.49 18.32
C ALA A 121 8.37 3.31 17.75
N PRO A 122 7.91 4.14 16.80
CA PRO A 122 6.57 4.00 16.26
C PRO A 122 6.41 2.60 15.69
N ILE A 123 5.36 1.89 16.13
CA ILE A 123 5.02 0.55 15.64
C ILE A 123 4.74 0.68 14.14
N THR A 124 5.71 0.25 13.34
CA THR A 124 5.53 0.19 11.89
C THR A 124 4.69 -1.05 11.60
N LEU A 125 3.45 -0.85 11.16
CA LEU A 125 2.57 -1.93 10.72
C LEU A 125 3.30 -2.78 9.68
N GLN A 126 3.60 -4.03 10.04
CA GLN A 126 4.18 -5.01 9.15
C GLN A 126 3.06 -5.70 8.36
N TYR A 127 3.36 -6.10 7.13
CA TYR A 127 2.43 -6.81 6.27
C TYR A 127 3.07 -8.11 5.78
N THR A 128 2.28 -9.17 5.75
CA THR A 128 2.61 -10.48 5.18
C THR A 128 1.79 -10.72 3.92
N ASN A 129 2.12 -11.80 3.19
CA ASN A 129 1.38 -12.24 2.01
C ASN A 129 1.24 -11.15 0.94
N ILE A 130 2.34 -10.46 0.64
CA ILE A 130 2.32 -9.35 -0.30
C ILE A 130 2.06 -9.86 -1.71
N VAL A 131 0.94 -9.42 -2.28
CA VAL A 131 0.64 -9.54 -3.72
C VAL A 131 0.81 -8.18 -4.35
N GLN A 132 1.60 -8.10 -5.41
CA GLN A 132 1.91 -6.85 -6.08
C GLN A 132 2.05 -7.03 -7.59
N GLY A 133 1.87 -5.93 -8.32
CA GLY A 133 2.03 -5.93 -9.77
C GLY A 133 1.87 -4.54 -10.36
N PHE A 134 2.00 -4.47 -11.68
CA PHE A 134 1.92 -3.24 -12.43
C PHE A 134 1.41 -3.48 -13.85
N LYS A 135 0.97 -2.41 -14.51
CA LYS A 135 0.69 -2.39 -15.95
C LYS A 135 1.14 -1.06 -16.56
N ASP A 136 2.03 -1.13 -17.54
CA ASP A 136 2.57 0.06 -18.23
C ASP A 136 1.52 0.78 -19.09
N ASN A 137 0.54 0.05 -19.64
CA ASN A 137 -0.56 0.60 -20.46
C ASN A 137 -0.12 1.65 -21.50
N GLY A 138 0.90 1.27 -22.27
CA GLY A 138 1.49 2.07 -23.35
C GLY A 138 2.70 2.90 -22.94
N GLU A 139 2.93 3.15 -21.65
CA GLU A 139 4.10 3.87 -21.15
C GLU A 139 5.16 2.87 -20.66
N LYS A 140 5.92 2.27 -21.60
CA LYS A 140 6.88 1.20 -21.30
C LYS A 140 7.84 1.55 -20.15
N GLY A 141 7.89 0.67 -19.14
CA GLY A 141 8.71 0.76 -17.94
C GLY A 141 8.17 1.66 -16.82
N ALA A 142 7.05 2.36 -17.03
CA ALA A 142 6.52 3.26 -16.01
C ALA A 142 5.85 2.54 -14.85
N GLY A 143 5.09 1.48 -15.11
CA GLY A 143 4.42 0.70 -14.07
C GLY A 143 5.44 0.02 -13.16
N ALA A 144 6.49 -0.56 -13.74
CA ALA A 144 7.58 -1.19 -12.98
C ALA A 144 8.28 -0.19 -12.04
N LYS A 145 8.65 0.99 -12.55
CA LYS A 145 9.28 2.04 -11.74
C LYS A 145 8.36 2.59 -10.66
N LEU A 146 7.08 2.73 -10.96
CA LEU A 146 6.09 3.15 -9.96
C LEU A 146 5.98 2.11 -8.84
N LEU A 147 5.91 0.82 -9.18
CA LEU A 147 5.87 -0.25 -8.20
C LEU A 147 7.14 -0.29 -7.34
N GLU A 148 8.32 -0.11 -7.95
CA GLU A 148 9.59 -0.02 -7.23
C GLU A 148 9.55 1.09 -6.16
N HIS A 149 9.06 2.29 -6.52
CA HIS A 149 8.87 3.36 -5.55
C HIS A 149 7.83 3.00 -4.47
N MET A 150 6.73 2.30 -4.80
CA MET A 150 5.76 1.86 -3.79
C MET A 150 6.39 0.91 -2.78
N VAL A 151 7.30 0.03 -3.22
CA VAL A 151 8.08 -0.85 -2.35
C VAL A 151 8.98 -0.04 -1.43
N GLN A 152 9.75 0.90 -1.99
CA GLN A 152 10.67 1.77 -1.22
C GLN A 152 9.95 2.60 -0.16
N GLN A 153 8.72 3.06 -0.45
CA GLN A 153 7.91 3.87 0.47
C GLN A 153 6.97 3.05 1.35
N ASN A 154 7.08 1.71 1.33
CA ASN A 154 6.21 0.77 2.02
C ASN A 154 4.69 1.05 1.85
N VAL A 155 4.26 1.44 0.65
CA VAL A 155 2.84 1.68 0.36
C VAL A 155 2.16 0.34 0.08
N ILE A 156 1.21 -0.05 0.93
CA ILE A 156 0.46 -1.30 0.88
C ILE A 156 -1.05 -1.00 0.89
N ASN A 157 -1.85 -1.92 0.33
CA ASN A 157 -3.31 -1.86 0.19
C ASN A 157 -3.79 -0.67 -0.64
N LYS A 158 -3.02 -0.33 -1.69
CA LYS A 158 -3.31 0.79 -2.59
C LYS A 158 -3.18 0.35 -4.04
N LEU A 159 -4.06 0.90 -4.88
CA LEU A 159 -3.94 0.92 -6.33
C LEU A 159 -3.68 2.36 -6.79
N PHE A 160 -2.61 2.55 -7.56
CA PHE A 160 -2.37 3.79 -8.30
C PHE A 160 -2.85 3.68 -9.74
N ILE A 161 -3.44 4.76 -10.23
CA ILE A 161 -3.81 5.00 -11.62
C ILE A 161 -3.21 6.33 -12.04
N VAL A 162 -2.18 6.31 -12.89
CA VAL A 162 -1.53 7.52 -13.39
C VAL A 162 -1.90 7.77 -14.83
N THR A 163 -2.40 8.96 -15.10
CA THR A 163 -2.72 9.45 -16.44
C THR A 163 -1.59 10.34 -16.95
N ARG A 164 -1.16 10.11 -18.19
CA ARG A 164 -0.21 10.95 -18.92
C ARG A 164 -0.83 11.50 -20.22
N TRP A 165 -0.68 12.80 -20.43
CA TRP A 165 -0.95 13.46 -21.72
C TRP A 165 0.37 13.88 -22.36
N TYR A 166 0.58 13.52 -23.63
CA TYR A 166 1.78 13.89 -24.37
C TYR A 166 1.77 15.36 -24.77
N GLY A 167 2.88 16.06 -24.53
CA GLY A 167 3.03 17.49 -24.81
C GLY A 167 3.50 17.85 -26.23
N GLY A 168 3.67 16.88 -27.13
CA GLY A 168 4.18 17.11 -28.48
C GLY A 168 5.69 16.86 -28.66
N SER A 169 6.47 16.76 -27.58
CA SER A 169 7.90 16.39 -27.66
C SER A 169 8.31 15.37 -26.59
N PRO A 170 9.24 14.44 -26.88
CA PRO A 170 9.72 13.47 -25.90
C PRO A 170 10.41 14.16 -24.72
N ILE A 171 10.03 13.77 -23.50
CA ILE A 171 10.66 14.29 -22.28
C ILE A 171 11.68 13.33 -21.64
N GLY A 172 11.97 12.21 -22.31
CA GLY A 172 12.96 11.22 -21.88
C GLY A 172 12.63 10.61 -20.52
N SER A 173 13.65 10.39 -19.69
CA SER A 173 13.51 9.79 -18.36
C SER A 173 12.71 10.63 -17.38
N SER A 174 12.55 11.94 -17.63
CA SER A 174 11.78 12.88 -16.79
C SER A 174 10.34 12.42 -16.56
N ARG A 175 9.73 11.76 -17.57
CA ARG A 175 8.36 11.23 -17.48
C ARG A 175 8.18 10.27 -16.31
N PHE A 176 9.15 9.40 -16.07
CA PHE A 176 9.07 8.40 -14.99
C PHE A 176 9.07 9.08 -13.62
N ARG A 177 9.89 10.12 -13.45
CA ARG A 177 9.91 10.92 -12.22
C ARG A 177 8.56 11.61 -12.00
N HIS A 178 7.97 12.20 -13.03
CA HIS A 178 6.66 12.85 -12.92
C HIS A 178 5.52 11.87 -12.64
N ILE A 179 5.57 10.67 -13.21
CA ILE A 179 4.61 9.59 -12.95
C ILE A 179 4.64 9.20 -11.46
N SER A 180 5.83 8.93 -10.91
CA SER A 180 5.98 8.64 -9.49
C SER A 180 5.56 9.82 -8.63
N ASN A 181 6.03 11.03 -8.92
CA ASN A 181 5.70 12.22 -8.13
C ASN A 181 4.19 12.49 -8.09
N ALA A 182 3.49 12.36 -9.22
CA ALA A 182 2.04 12.50 -9.25
C ALA A 182 1.37 11.44 -8.35
N ALA A 183 1.80 10.18 -8.43
CA ALA A 183 1.26 9.11 -7.59
C ALA A 183 1.37 9.43 -6.10
N PHE A 184 2.57 9.74 -5.60
CA PHE A 184 2.76 10.02 -4.17
C PHE A 184 2.16 11.35 -3.73
N ASP A 185 2.03 12.33 -4.62
CA ASP A 185 1.29 13.56 -4.32
C ASP A 185 -0.19 13.27 -4.00
N SER A 186 -0.83 12.34 -4.73
CA SER A 186 -2.21 11.95 -4.43
C SER A 186 -2.37 11.35 -3.03
N LEU A 187 -1.40 10.57 -2.54
CA LEU A 187 -1.38 10.05 -1.16
C LEU A 187 -1.23 11.17 -0.14
N ARG A 188 -0.25 12.05 -0.35
CA ARG A 188 0.03 13.17 0.56
C ARG A 188 -1.21 14.03 0.76
N LYS A 189 -1.89 14.39 -0.33
CA LYS A 189 -3.12 15.18 -0.29
C LYS A 189 -4.27 14.48 0.42
N ALA A 190 -4.47 13.19 0.16
CA ALA A 190 -5.49 12.42 0.85
C ALA A 190 -5.29 12.43 2.37
N ASN A 191 -4.03 12.34 2.83
CA ASN A 191 -3.71 12.41 4.24
C ASN A 191 -3.98 13.81 4.82
N THR A 192 -3.62 14.88 4.11
CA THR A 192 -3.92 16.26 4.53
C THR A 192 -5.42 16.53 4.61
N ASN A 193 -6.21 16.01 3.68
CA ASN A 193 -7.66 16.19 3.68
C ASN A 193 -8.39 15.39 4.78
N ARG A 194 -7.75 14.37 5.36
CA ARG A 194 -8.30 13.61 6.50
C ARG A 194 -7.99 14.23 7.86
N SER A 195 -7.00 15.12 7.92
CA SER A 195 -6.56 15.77 9.17
C SER A 195 -7.23 17.11 9.45
N ASN A 196 -8.03 17.62 8.50
CA ASN A 196 -8.85 18.83 8.64
C ASN A 196 -10.32 18.46 8.83
#